data_AF-A0AAJ7EE22-F1
#
_entry.id   AF-A0AAJ7EE22-F1
#
_cell.length_a   1.000
_cell.length_b   1.000
_cell.length_c   1.000
_cell.angle_alpha   90.00
_cell.angle_beta   90.00
_cell.angle_gamma   90.00
#
_symmetry.space_group_name_H-M   'P 1'
#
loop_
_entity.id
_entity.type
_entity.pdbx_description
1 polymer ?
#
loop_
_entity_poly.entity_id
_entity_poly.type
_entity_poly.pdbx_seq_one_letter_code
_entity_poly.pdbx_strand_id
1 'polypeptide(L)'
;MDSPVSAFAMYKNTKQSTPKHDKKKKKSKVNTSNVQKPLSRILNHDGKSVAQKIKKKQKKTNETKNIIKKKTDKKKKLKSNKIMVKKYDDSINHSVNNDTINEEEYDSEEVPALIPVPMPNNVLGDSSHEDDVNSYSSIGELEMTPVTTDSSAEALKVFKWMIAPYSYIDFFRSVWEKKPLHIVRNKPKYYNDLISTPLIDNMLRTDNIQYTKNLDITSYKNGKRETHNPVGRALPHIVWDFYLHGCSIRLLNPQTYMPKLHLLNATLQEHFTSFVGANAYLTPPDSQGFAPHYDDIEAFILQAEGKKHWRIYKPLKENELLPRVSSRNFSETEIGKPIMEVTLQAGDMLYFPRGYIHQGVTIDGEHSLHVTISMYQKQSWADLFEKMLPAALEIAINEEPLFRQGLPFDIHDNFGLVHSDSTTPRRVEMEEFMKNLFHKIKTYLPMDGAVDQMCKKFQHDALPPVLSDTEKACTVYGDTAVMVENGKVINRVEMGLDTKIRLLRKNILRLVSEETIKIYFYNENSLEYHGNELSFMEISEEFAPAIETLITAYPEYVFIENLDVPNNDDKMQIADALWSRGLIMTEYPVDIVSD
;
A
#
# COMPACT_ATOMS: atom_id res chain seq x y z
N MET A 1 -28.99 3.76 -0.23
CA MET A 1 -27.55 4.09 -0.12
C MET A 1 -27.08 4.21 -1.54
N ASP A 2 -27.09 5.44 -2.06
CA ASP A 2 -27.21 5.71 -3.50
C ASP A 2 -25.92 6.30 -4.09
N SER A 3 -24.79 6.05 -3.44
CA SER A 3 -23.45 6.41 -3.93
C SER A 3 -22.70 5.16 -4.38
N PRO A 4 -21.92 5.21 -5.47
CA PRO A 4 -20.92 4.20 -5.77
C PRO A 4 -19.97 4.08 -4.57
N VAL A 5 -19.82 2.85 -4.08
CA VAL A 5 -19.00 2.57 -2.90
C VAL A 5 -17.66 2.05 -3.40
N SER A 6 -16.60 2.84 -3.23
CA SER A 6 -15.19 2.46 -3.40
C SER A 6 -14.86 1.24 -2.52
N ALA A 7 -13.85 0.43 -2.88
CA ALA A 7 -13.43 -0.77 -2.11
C ALA A 7 -13.18 -0.48 -0.62
N PHE A 8 -12.86 0.79 -0.30
CA PHE A 8 -12.59 1.30 1.04
C PHE A 8 -13.84 1.66 1.87
N ALA A 9 -14.98 1.93 1.24
CA ALA A 9 -16.11 2.60 1.88
C ALA A 9 -17.10 1.66 2.62
N MET A 10 -16.92 0.34 2.51
CA MET A 10 -17.81 -0.66 3.13
C MET A 10 -17.76 -0.71 4.67
N TYR A 11 -16.74 -0.14 5.30
CA TYR A 11 -16.47 -0.35 6.73
C TYR A 11 -16.90 0.81 7.65
N LYS A 12 -17.40 1.93 7.11
CA LYS A 12 -17.90 3.04 7.94
C LYS A 12 -19.30 2.82 8.53
N ASN A 13 -20.09 1.86 8.03
CA ASN A 13 -21.52 1.77 8.34
C ASN A 13 -21.93 0.73 9.41
N THR A 14 -21.00 0.10 10.12
CA THR A 14 -21.33 -0.90 11.16
C THR A 14 -21.32 -0.39 12.61
N LYS A 15 -21.08 0.90 12.85
CA LYS A 15 -21.22 1.50 14.19
C LYS A 15 -22.49 2.34 14.29
N GLN A 16 -23.67 1.73 14.22
CA GLN A 16 -24.88 2.28 14.87
C GLN A 16 -26.02 1.25 14.92
N SER A 17 -26.59 1.12 16.14
CA SER A 17 -27.82 0.43 16.53
C SER A 17 -27.78 -1.09 16.81
N THR A 18 -27.66 -1.43 18.10
CA THR A 18 -28.26 -2.64 18.67
C THR A 18 -29.19 -2.24 19.83
N PRO A 19 -30.51 -2.47 19.74
CA PRO A 19 -31.38 -2.37 20.90
C PRO A 19 -31.29 -3.64 21.75
N LYS A 20 -31.23 -3.47 23.07
CA LYS A 20 -31.25 -4.55 24.07
C LYS A 20 -32.62 -5.25 24.07
N HIS A 21 -32.65 -6.57 23.92
CA HIS A 21 -33.76 -7.39 24.37
C HIS A 21 -33.30 -8.65 25.11
N ASP A 22 -33.72 -8.73 26.37
CA ASP A 22 -33.73 -9.92 27.21
C ASP A 22 -34.62 -11.04 26.62
N LYS A 23 -34.13 -12.29 26.67
CA LYS A 23 -34.91 -13.44 27.19
C LYS A 23 -34.13 -14.78 27.21
N LYS A 24 -34.05 -15.31 28.42
CA LYS A 24 -34.32 -16.71 28.85
C LYS A 24 -33.67 -17.88 28.08
N LYS A 25 -32.68 -18.49 28.75
CA LYS A 25 -32.14 -19.84 28.50
C LYS A 25 -33.24 -20.91 28.56
N LYS A 26 -33.37 -21.70 27.50
CA LYS A 26 -33.93 -23.06 27.52
C LYS A 26 -32.91 -24.02 26.91
N LYS A 27 -32.49 -25.02 27.69
CA LYS A 27 -31.64 -26.14 27.27
C LYS A 27 -32.47 -27.12 26.43
N SER A 28 -31.97 -27.53 25.28
CA SER A 28 -32.33 -28.80 24.65
C SER A 28 -31.08 -29.53 24.17
N LYS A 29 -31.01 -30.82 24.53
CA LYS A 29 -29.99 -31.79 24.10
C LYS A 29 -30.30 -32.21 22.67
N VAL A 30 -29.28 -32.30 21.80
CA VAL A 30 -29.30 -33.18 20.63
C VAL A 30 -27.94 -33.87 20.51
N ASN A 31 -28.03 -35.20 20.37
CA ASN A 31 -26.96 -36.17 20.20
C ASN A 31 -26.17 -35.92 18.90
N THR A 32 -24.85 -36.02 18.97
CA THR A 32 -23.98 -36.23 17.81
C THR A 32 -23.34 -37.62 17.90
N SER A 33 -23.80 -38.54 17.06
CA SER A 33 -23.14 -39.80 16.77
C SER A 33 -22.20 -39.63 15.58
N ASN A 34 -20.92 -39.90 15.83
CA ASN A 34 -19.81 -40.30 14.94
C ASN A 34 -20.02 -40.24 13.41
N VAL A 35 -19.12 -39.53 12.71
CA VAL A 35 -18.13 -40.13 11.79
C VAL A 35 -16.88 -39.22 11.74
N GLN A 36 -15.81 -39.60 12.43
CA GLN A 36 -14.45 -39.12 12.16
C GLN A 36 -13.84 -40.00 11.06
N LYS A 37 -13.30 -39.38 10.01
CA LYS A 37 -12.21 -39.95 9.19
C LYS A 37 -11.18 -38.85 8.92
N PRO A 38 -9.87 -39.16 8.95
CA PRO A 38 -8.82 -38.16 9.01
C PRO A 38 -8.42 -37.65 7.62
N LEU A 39 -8.30 -36.32 7.47
CA LEU A 39 -7.52 -35.71 6.41
C LEU A 39 -6.03 -35.87 6.74
N SER A 40 -5.47 -37.02 6.39
CA SER A 40 -4.02 -37.22 6.30
C SER A 40 -3.68 -37.54 4.86
N ARG A 41 -3.48 -36.50 4.04
CA ARG A 41 -2.69 -36.48 2.80
C ARG A 41 -2.93 -35.13 2.11
N ILE A 42 -2.01 -34.21 2.34
CA ILE A 42 -1.37 -33.26 1.40
C ILE A 42 -0.38 -32.49 2.30
N LEU A 43 0.81 -33.06 2.48
CA LEU A 43 1.96 -32.34 3.02
C LEU A 43 3.18 -32.71 2.18
N ASN A 44 3.62 -31.73 1.42
CA ASN A 44 5.01 -31.35 1.19
C ASN A 44 5.99 -32.47 0.81
N HIS A 45 5.93 -32.87 -0.46
CA HIS A 45 7.09 -33.50 -1.12
C HIS A 45 8.01 -32.47 -1.81
N ASP A 46 7.51 -31.26 -2.11
CA ASP A 46 8.26 -30.26 -2.89
C ASP A 46 9.11 -29.29 -2.05
N GLY A 47 8.64 -28.87 -0.85
CA GLY A 47 9.41 -27.96 0.02
C GLY A 47 10.73 -28.56 0.56
N LYS A 48 10.75 -29.87 0.85
CA LYS A 48 11.98 -30.58 1.28
C LYS A 48 13.01 -30.68 0.16
N SER A 49 12.56 -30.81 -1.09
CA SER A 49 13.41 -30.87 -2.28
C SER A 49 14.13 -29.54 -2.55
N VAL A 50 13.43 -28.42 -2.35
CA VAL A 50 14.00 -27.07 -2.52
C VAL A 50 15.01 -26.74 -1.41
N ALA A 51 14.68 -27.00 -0.14
CA ALA A 51 15.62 -26.81 0.98
C ALA A 51 16.90 -27.64 0.83
N GLN A 52 16.80 -28.88 0.34
CA GLN A 52 17.97 -29.73 0.05
C GLN A 52 18.81 -29.22 -1.12
N LYS A 53 18.19 -28.63 -2.16
CA LYS A 53 18.90 -28.01 -3.29
C LYS A 53 19.67 -26.75 -2.85
N ILE A 54 19.10 -25.94 -1.96
CA ILE A 54 19.75 -24.75 -1.39
C ILE A 54 20.92 -25.16 -0.46
N LYS A 55 20.75 -26.18 0.40
CA LYS A 55 21.82 -26.75 1.25
C LYS A 55 23.00 -27.31 0.44
N LYS A 56 22.77 -27.89 -0.76
CA LYS A 56 23.85 -28.31 -1.67
C LYS A 56 24.67 -27.14 -2.23
N LYS A 57 24.06 -25.96 -2.39
CA LYS A 57 24.74 -24.73 -2.84
C LYS A 57 25.64 -24.17 -1.73
N GLN A 58 25.18 -24.20 -0.47
CA GLN A 58 25.94 -23.82 0.74
C GLN A 58 27.22 -24.66 0.94
N LYS A 59 27.15 -25.98 0.66
CA LYS A 59 28.32 -26.87 0.78
C LYS A 59 29.42 -26.53 -0.23
N LYS A 60 29.04 -26.14 -1.46
CA LYS A 60 29.99 -25.71 -2.49
C LYS A 60 30.68 -24.38 -2.17
N THR A 61 29.98 -23.39 -1.62
CA THR A 61 30.59 -22.10 -1.23
C THR A 61 31.57 -22.23 -0.06
N ASN A 62 31.32 -23.14 0.87
CA ASN A 62 32.24 -23.43 1.98
C ASN A 62 33.49 -24.20 1.53
N GLU A 63 33.40 -25.06 0.52
CA GLU A 63 34.58 -25.69 -0.11
C GLU A 63 35.46 -24.66 -0.84
N THR A 64 34.87 -23.64 -1.50
CA THR A 64 35.63 -22.57 -2.15
C THR A 64 36.34 -21.65 -1.16
N LYS A 65 35.75 -21.39 0.02
CA LYS A 65 36.40 -20.63 1.12
C LYS A 65 37.62 -21.36 1.71
N ASN A 66 37.61 -22.68 1.76
CA ASN A 66 38.74 -23.49 2.23
C ASN A 66 39.92 -23.52 1.24
N ILE A 67 39.68 -23.28 -0.05
CA ILE A 67 40.74 -23.18 -1.07
C ILE A 67 41.41 -21.79 -1.05
N ILE A 68 40.67 -20.73 -0.69
CA ILE A 68 41.19 -19.35 -0.64
C ILE A 68 42.01 -19.12 0.64
N LYS A 69 41.63 -19.74 1.78
CA LYS A 69 42.41 -19.67 3.04
C LYS A 69 43.82 -20.30 2.95
N LYS A 70 44.07 -21.21 2.00
CA LYS A 70 45.42 -21.79 1.78
C LYS A 70 46.34 -20.94 0.88
N LYS A 71 45.86 -19.84 0.29
CA LYS A 71 46.67 -18.96 -0.58
C LYS A 71 47.11 -17.64 0.07
N THR A 72 46.61 -17.29 1.25
CA THR A 72 46.90 -16.00 1.91
C THR A 72 48.03 -16.03 2.96
N ASP A 73 48.61 -17.19 3.29
CA ASP A 73 49.73 -17.30 4.25
C ASP A 73 51.14 -17.12 3.64
N LYS A 74 51.26 -16.63 2.40
CA LYS A 74 52.57 -16.44 1.74
C LYS A 74 52.91 -15.02 1.27
N LYS A 75 52.18 -13.99 1.71
CA LYS A 75 52.49 -12.58 1.41
C LYS A 75 52.32 -11.65 2.63
N LYS A 76 53.07 -11.90 3.70
CA LYS A 76 53.40 -10.91 4.73
C LYS A 76 54.89 -10.92 5.00
N LYS A 77 55.65 -10.26 4.12
CA LYS A 77 57.01 -9.76 4.33
C LYS A 77 57.37 -8.94 3.10
N LEU A 78 57.22 -7.62 3.17
CA LEU A 78 58.10 -6.61 2.55
C LEU A 78 57.42 -5.22 2.53
N LYS A 79 58.16 -4.26 3.08
CA LYS A 79 58.20 -2.81 2.77
C LYS A 79 57.23 -1.85 3.48
N SER A 80 57.70 -1.45 4.66
CA SER A 80 57.77 -0.07 5.15
C SER A 80 58.44 0.90 4.15
N ASN A 81 57.87 2.09 3.92
CA ASN A 81 58.48 3.41 4.21
C ASN A 81 57.84 4.60 3.43
N LYS A 82 57.61 5.68 4.21
CA LYS A 82 57.78 7.14 3.96
C LYS A 82 56.77 7.94 3.10
N ILE A 83 56.06 8.92 3.71
CA ILE A 83 56.24 10.42 3.71
C ILE A 83 55.44 11.07 2.54
N MET A 84 54.63 12.15 2.63
CA MET A 84 54.81 13.48 3.25
C MET A 84 53.48 14.27 3.34
N VAL A 85 53.40 15.17 4.32
CA VAL A 85 52.39 16.24 4.48
C VAL A 85 52.90 17.52 3.79
N LYS A 86 52.00 18.31 3.17
CA LYS A 86 52.23 19.72 2.83
C LYS A 86 50.99 20.57 3.15
N LYS A 87 51.17 21.54 4.06
CA LYS A 87 50.36 22.75 4.25
C LYS A 87 50.76 23.79 3.19
N TYR A 88 49.87 24.72 2.86
CA TYR A 88 50.18 26.15 2.72
C TYR A 88 48.92 27.01 2.91
N ASP A 89 49.13 28.12 3.63
CA ASP A 89 48.22 29.19 4.05
C ASP A 89 47.86 30.20 2.92
N ASP A 90 46.79 30.98 3.13
CA ASP A 90 46.81 32.43 3.49
C ASP A 90 45.81 33.36 2.79
N SER A 91 45.08 34.11 3.65
CA SER A 91 44.72 35.54 3.57
C SER A 91 43.58 36.04 2.63
N ILE A 92 42.44 36.53 3.16
CA ILE A 92 42.08 37.91 3.64
C ILE A 92 41.45 38.78 2.52
N ASN A 93 40.15 39.14 2.61
CA ASN A 93 39.68 40.49 3.03
C ASN A 93 38.15 40.71 2.88
N HIS A 94 37.61 41.52 3.80
CA HIS A 94 36.24 42.04 3.92
C HIS A 94 35.88 43.12 2.89
N SER A 95 34.60 43.22 2.53
CA SER A 95 33.90 44.53 2.46
C SER A 95 32.38 44.37 2.62
N VAL A 96 31.84 45.12 3.57
CA VAL A 96 30.42 45.38 3.82
C VAL A 96 29.91 46.41 2.80
N ASN A 97 28.67 46.26 2.34
CA ASN A 97 27.79 47.39 2.02
C ASN A 97 26.32 46.99 2.15
N ASN A 98 25.57 47.82 2.88
CA ASN A 98 24.11 47.87 2.91
C ASN A 98 23.58 48.35 1.55
N ASP A 99 22.41 47.87 1.13
CA ASP A 99 21.23 48.72 0.91
C ASP A 99 20.05 47.96 0.30
N THR A 100 18.86 48.41 0.72
CA THR A 100 17.54 48.31 0.08
C THR A 100 16.82 46.95 0.00
N ILE A 101 15.86 46.84 0.92
CA ILE A 101 14.65 46.02 0.81
C ILE A 101 13.85 46.52 -0.41
N ASN A 102 13.65 45.65 -1.39
CA ASN A 102 12.56 45.75 -2.36
C ASN A 102 11.70 44.51 -2.22
N GLU A 103 10.43 44.73 -1.89
CA GLU A 103 9.34 43.77 -2.03
C GLU A 103 9.20 43.44 -3.52
N GLU A 104 9.51 42.20 -3.91
CA GLU A 104 9.12 41.65 -5.20
C GLU A 104 7.96 40.68 -5.00
N GLU A 105 6.87 40.99 -5.69
CA GLU A 105 5.70 40.15 -5.92
C GLU A 105 6.12 38.72 -6.27
N TYR A 106 5.74 37.76 -5.43
CA TYR A 106 5.72 36.34 -5.82
C TYR A 106 4.50 36.11 -6.72
N ASP A 107 4.62 36.48 -7.99
CA ASP A 107 3.89 35.83 -9.07
C ASP A 107 4.78 34.72 -9.63
N SER A 108 4.59 33.50 -9.10
CA SER A 108 5.05 32.27 -9.74
C SER A 108 4.09 31.14 -9.36
N GLU A 109 2.94 31.15 -10.04
CA GLU A 109 2.09 29.97 -10.20
C GLU A 109 2.85 28.89 -10.99
N GLU A 110 3.77 28.18 -10.33
CA GLU A 110 4.08 26.77 -10.62
C GLU A 110 4.89 26.22 -9.44
N VAL A 111 4.18 25.73 -8.43
CA VAL A 111 4.80 24.90 -7.38
C VAL A 111 5.46 23.71 -8.08
N PRO A 112 6.75 23.43 -7.85
CA PRO A 112 7.43 22.30 -8.49
C PRO A 112 6.68 21.00 -8.24
N ALA A 113 6.50 20.18 -9.28
CA ALA A 113 5.90 18.86 -9.14
C ALA A 113 6.79 17.98 -8.26
N LEU A 114 6.46 17.90 -6.96
CA LEU A 114 7.18 17.14 -5.94
C LEU A 114 6.95 15.62 -6.05
N ILE A 115 6.14 15.12 -6.98
CA ILE A 115 6.03 13.68 -7.22
C ILE A 115 7.34 13.24 -7.89
N PRO A 116 8.29 12.64 -7.16
CA PRO A 116 9.52 12.19 -7.78
C PRO A 116 9.16 10.92 -8.54
N VAL A 117 9.52 10.86 -9.82
CA VAL A 117 9.65 9.56 -10.48
C VAL A 117 10.72 8.81 -9.68
N PRO A 118 10.45 7.59 -9.16
CA PRO A 118 11.51 6.81 -8.55
C PRO A 118 12.56 6.49 -9.63
N MET A 119 13.65 7.24 -9.62
CA MET A 119 14.84 6.94 -10.38
C MET A 119 15.61 5.89 -9.57
N PRO A 120 15.96 4.73 -10.15
CA PRO A 120 16.79 3.76 -9.44
C PRO A 120 18.13 4.40 -9.09
N ASN A 121 18.43 4.49 -7.78
CA ASN A 121 19.77 4.83 -7.29
C ASN A 121 20.70 3.65 -7.56
N ASN A 122 21.42 3.70 -8.69
CA ASN A 122 22.81 3.24 -8.87
C ASN A 122 23.17 3.11 -10.36
N VAL A 123 23.43 4.23 -11.04
CA VAL A 123 24.48 4.30 -12.08
C VAL A 123 25.07 5.72 -12.06
N LEU A 124 25.88 6.03 -11.05
CA LEU A 124 26.93 7.02 -11.25
C LEU A 124 28.09 6.28 -11.92
N GLY A 125 28.07 6.26 -13.25
CA GLY A 125 29.04 5.51 -14.04
C GLY A 125 28.68 5.49 -15.52
N ASP A 126 29.07 6.57 -16.19
CA ASP A 126 29.21 6.73 -17.65
C ASP A 126 27.96 6.99 -18.48
N SER A 127 28.04 8.06 -19.24
CA SER A 127 27.06 8.52 -20.20
C SER A 127 27.01 7.56 -21.39
N SER A 128 25.99 6.71 -21.44
CA SER A 128 25.50 6.12 -22.68
C SER A 128 23.98 6.04 -22.64
N HIS A 129 23.36 7.08 -23.18
CA HIS A 129 21.96 7.04 -23.62
C HIS A 129 21.88 6.07 -24.82
N GLU A 130 21.76 4.76 -24.60
CA GLU A 130 21.35 3.86 -25.69
C GLU A 130 20.75 2.48 -25.32
N ASP A 131 20.76 2.00 -24.06
CA ASP A 131 20.44 0.57 -23.81
C ASP A 131 19.11 0.21 -23.11
N ASP A 132 18.20 1.13 -22.80
CA ASP A 132 16.95 0.78 -22.08
C ASP A 132 15.66 0.86 -22.93
N VAL A 133 15.80 0.99 -24.25
CA VAL A 133 14.66 1.08 -25.19
C VAL A 133 14.25 -0.31 -25.74
N ASN A 134 15.06 -1.35 -25.54
CA ASN A 134 14.88 -2.66 -26.22
C ASN A 134 14.35 -3.83 -25.36
N SER A 135 13.93 -3.64 -24.10
CA SER A 135 13.38 -4.76 -23.29
C SER A 135 11.84 -4.89 -23.29
N TYR A 136 11.11 -3.92 -23.88
CA TYR A 136 9.63 -3.87 -23.86
C TYR A 136 8.95 -5.06 -24.54
N SER A 137 9.64 -5.79 -25.42
CA SER A 137 9.10 -6.98 -26.10
C SER A 137 8.89 -8.17 -25.16
N SER A 138 9.55 -8.20 -23.99
CA SER A 138 9.50 -9.32 -23.03
C SER A 138 8.53 -9.13 -21.85
N ILE A 139 7.95 -7.93 -21.68
CA ILE A 139 7.03 -7.60 -20.57
C ILE A 139 5.65 -8.29 -20.75
N GLY A 140 5.39 -8.88 -21.92
CA GLY A 140 4.14 -9.62 -22.19
C GLY A 140 3.93 -10.87 -21.33
N GLU A 141 5.00 -11.41 -20.75
CA GLU A 141 5.03 -12.71 -20.06
C GLU A 141 5.57 -12.56 -18.63
N LEU A 142 5.19 -11.49 -17.91
CA LEU A 142 5.55 -11.39 -16.50
C LEU A 142 4.85 -12.49 -15.71
N GLU A 143 5.59 -13.52 -15.33
CA GLU A 143 5.12 -14.48 -14.35
C GLU A 143 4.99 -13.77 -13.00
N MET A 144 3.75 -13.50 -12.57
CA MET A 144 3.46 -12.93 -11.25
C MET A 144 3.82 -13.95 -10.16
N THR A 145 5.04 -13.84 -9.65
CA THR A 145 5.56 -14.59 -8.51
C THR A 145 5.66 -13.68 -7.27
N PRO A 146 5.60 -14.25 -6.05
CA PRO A 146 5.89 -13.49 -4.84
C PRO A 146 7.28 -12.82 -4.89
N VAL A 147 7.44 -11.73 -4.16
CA VAL A 147 8.69 -10.94 -4.09
C VAL A 147 9.85 -11.84 -3.67
N THR A 148 10.93 -11.87 -4.45
CA THR A 148 12.12 -12.68 -4.12
C THR A 148 13.33 -11.86 -3.69
N THR A 149 13.31 -10.55 -3.94
CA THR A 149 14.45 -9.62 -3.81
C THR A 149 13.98 -8.33 -3.13
N ASP A 150 14.23 -7.16 -3.72
CA ASP A 150 13.76 -5.86 -3.27
C ASP A 150 12.27 -5.69 -3.63
N SER A 151 11.41 -5.53 -2.61
CA SER A 151 9.97 -5.38 -2.76
C SER A 151 9.59 -4.12 -3.52
N SER A 152 10.35 -3.03 -3.39
CA SER A 152 10.12 -1.80 -4.16
C SER A 152 10.48 -1.97 -5.63
N ALA A 153 11.58 -2.65 -5.93
CA ALA A 153 11.99 -2.93 -7.31
C ALA A 153 10.99 -3.87 -8.02
N GLU A 154 10.55 -4.93 -7.35
CA GLU A 154 9.53 -5.84 -7.88
C GLU A 154 8.19 -5.11 -8.05
N ALA A 155 7.78 -4.27 -7.09
CA ALA A 155 6.58 -3.45 -7.22
C ALA A 155 6.62 -2.53 -8.45
N LEU A 156 7.76 -1.88 -8.70
CA LEU A 156 7.94 -1.07 -9.90
C LEU A 156 7.89 -1.92 -11.18
N LYS A 157 8.44 -3.13 -11.18
CA LYS A 157 8.36 -4.07 -12.31
C LYS A 157 6.91 -4.47 -12.60
N VAL A 158 6.12 -4.76 -11.56
CA VAL A 158 4.69 -5.06 -11.68
C VAL A 158 3.91 -3.86 -12.20
N PHE A 159 4.22 -2.65 -11.72
CA PHE A 159 3.61 -1.44 -12.22
C PHE A 159 3.93 -1.19 -13.70
N LYS A 160 5.21 -1.30 -14.09
CA LYS A 160 5.66 -1.23 -15.49
C LYS A 160 4.93 -2.24 -16.37
N TRP A 161 4.72 -3.47 -15.90
CA TRP A 161 3.89 -4.45 -16.58
C TRP A 161 2.45 -3.96 -16.75
N MET A 162 1.79 -3.55 -15.67
CA MET A 162 0.39 -3.12 -15.69
C MET A 162 0.12 -1.96 -16.68
N ILE A 163 1.12 -1.12 -16.95
CA ILE A 163 1.03 0.01 -17.89
C ILE A 163 1.78 -0.22 -19.22
N ALA A 164 2.38 -1.38 -19.46
CA ALA A 164 3.13 -1.63 -20.68
C ALA A 164 2.22 -1.54 -21.92
N PRO A 165 2.71 -0.98 -23.05
CA PRO A 165 4.07 -0.53 -23.32
C PRO A 165 4.33 0.94 -22.94
N TYR A 166 3.42 1.60 -22.21
CA TYR A 166 3.59 3.00 -21.82
C TYR A 166 4.75 3.15 -20.83
N SER A 167 5.56 4.19 -21.02
CA SER A 167 6.69 4.50 -20.14
C SER A 167 6.20 4.93 -18.76
N TYR A 168 6.71 4.28 -17.70
CA TYR A 168 6.34 4.64 -16.33
C TYR A 168 6.77 6.06 -15.95
N ILE A 169 7.89 6.54 -16.51
CA ILE A 169 8.38 7.90 -16.29
C ILE A 169 7.40 8.90 -16.92
N ASP A 170 6.95 8.63 -18.15
CA ASP A 170 5.99 9.48 -18.84
C ASP A 170 4.61 9.44 -18.17
N PHE A 171 4.26 8.28 -17.59
CA PHE A 171 3.00 8.12 -16.87
C PHE A 171 2.94 9.06 -15.67
N PHE A 172 3.92 9.01 -14.76
CA PHE A 172 3.92 9.87 -13.58
C PHE A 172 4.07 11.35 -13.92
N ARG A 173 4.85 11.68 -14.96
CA ARG A 173 5.06 13.06 -15.39
C ARG A 173 3.83 13.68 -16.04
N SER A 174 3.14 12.94 -16.90
CA SER A 174 2.16 13.52 -17.85
C SER A 174 0.74 13.00 -17.69
N VAL A 175 0.53 11.90 -16.96
CA VAL A 175 -0.75 11.18 -16.89
C VAL A 175 -1.30 11.13 -15.47
N TRP A 176 -0.50 10.67 -14.51
CA TRP A 176 -0.90 10.52 -13.11
C TRP A 176 -1.51 11.80 -12.54
N GLU A 177 -2.70 11.68 -11.94
CA GLU A 177 -3.52 12.77 -11.39
C GLU A 177 -3.89 13.89 -12.38
N LYS A 178 -3.62 13.71 -13.69
CA LYS A 178 -3.79 14.77 -14.70
C LYS A 178 -4.84 14.42 -15.75
N LYS A 179 -4.75 13.24 -16.38
CA LYS A 179 -5.61 12.89 -17.52
C LYS A 179 -5.80 11.38 -17.68
N PRO A 180 -6.88 10.94 -18.35
CA PRO A 180 -7.08 9.53 -18.66
C PRO A 180 -6.07 8.99 -19.67
N LEU A 181 -5.80 7.69 -19.60
CA LEU A 181 -4.93 6.95 -20.52
C LEU A 181 -5.56 5.60 -20.86
N HIS A 182 -5.73 5.32 -22.15
CA HIS A 182 -6.16 4.03 -22.66
C HIS A 182 -4.98 3.32 -23.33
N ILE A 183 -4.71 2.07 -22.93
CA ILE A 183 -3.69 1.20 -23.49
C ILE A 183 -4.35 0.00 -24.16
N VAL A 184 -4.23 -0.05 -25.49
CA VAL A 184 -4.66 -1.18 -26.31
C VAL A 184 -3.51 -2.18 -26.41
N ARG A 185 -3.76 -3.46 -26.10
CA ARG A 185 -2.71 -4.50 -26.13
C ARG A 185 -2.86 -5.54 -27.23
N ASN A 186 -4.08 -5.82 -27.69
CA ASN A 186 -4.36 -6.96 -28.57
C ASN A 186 -3.83 -8.31 -27.99
N LYS A 187 -3.83 -8.45 -26.66
CA LYS A 187 -3.39 -9.64 -25.92
C LYS A 187 -4.50 -10.11 -24.99
N PRO A 188 -5.50 -10.88 -25.47
CA PRO A 188 -6.71 -11.21 -24.72
C PRO A 188 -6.46 -11.96 -23.41
N LYS A 189 -5.32 -12.67 -23.30
CA LYS A 189 -4.96 -13.45 -22.11
C LYS A 189 -4.12 -12.68 -21.09
N TYR A 190 -3.84 -11.40 -21.32
CA TYR A 190 -2.90 -10.62 -20.50
C TYR A 190 -3.28 -10.57 -19.00
N TYR A 191 -4.59 -10.58 -18.68
CA TYR A 191 -5.10 -10.55 -17.30
C TYR A 191 -5.81 -11.83 -16.85
N ASN A 192 -5.79 -12.88 -17.68
CA ASN A 192 -6.63 -14.07 -17.49
C ASN A 192 -6.35 -14.82 -16.16
N ASP A 193 -5.14 -14.67 -15.62
CA ASP A 193 -4.74 -15.32 -14.36
C ASP A 193 -5.14 -14.52 -13.10
N LEU A 194 -5.56 -13.26 -13.25
CA LEU A 194 -6.00 -12.43 -12.12
C LEU A 194 -7.43 -12.75 -11.72
N ILE A 195 -8.31 -12.92 -12.72
CA ILE A 195 -9.74 -13.16 -12.52
C ILE A 195 -10.34 -13.78 -13.79
N SER A 196 -11.37 -14.61 -13.62
CA SER A 196 -12.21 -15.11 -14.72
C SER A 196 -13.60 -15.48 -14.22
N THR A 197 -14.56 -15.60 -15.13
CA THR A 197 -15.94 -16.00 -14.80
C THR A 197 -16.01 -17.38 -14.11
N PRO A 198 -15.22 -18.42 -14.49
CA PRO A 198 -15.16 -19.68 -13.72
C PRO A 198 -14.62 -19.52 -12.30
N LEU A 199 -13.65 -18.62 -12.09
CA LEU A 199 -13.13 -18.35 -10.74
C LEU A 199 -14.22 -17.73 -9.85
N ILE A 200 -15.02 -16.81 -10.41
CA ILE A 200 -16.16 -16.20 -9.70
C ILE A 200 -17.21 -17.26 -9.34
N ASP A 201 -17.56 -18.15 -10.27
CA ASP A 201 -18.51 -19.25 -9.99
C ASP A 201 -17.98 -20.21 -8.93
N ASN A 202 -16.70 -20.58 -8.99
CA ASN A 202 -16.07 -21.41 -7.97
C ASN A 202 -16.14 -20.74 -6.59
N MET A 203 -15.75 -19.46 -6.50
CA MET A 203 -15.82 -18.67 -5.26
C MET A 203 -17.24 -18.66 -4.66
N LEU A 204 -18.29 -18.47 -5.47
CA LEU A 204 -19.67 -18.51 -5.00
C LEU A 204 -20.09 -19.88 -4.45
N ARG A 205 -19.50 -20.97 -4.97
CA ARG A 205 -19.79 -22.34 -4.53
C ARG A 205 -19.04 -22.71 -3.26
N THR A 206 -17.74 -22.43 -3.21
CA THR A 206 -16.82 -22.90 -2.16
C THR A 206 -16.82 -22.00 -0.94
N ASP A 207 -16.97 -20.69 -1.13
CA ASP A 207 -16.79 -19.71 -0.08
C ASP A 207 -18.13 -19.16 0.45
N ASN A 208 -18.06 -18.54 1.63
CA ASN A 208 -19.23 -17.94 2.27
C ASN A 208 -19.44 -16.47 1.83
N ILE A 209 -19.69 -16.27 0.55
CA ILE A 209 -19.89 -14.93 -0.05
C ILE A 209 -21.22 -14.33 0.41
N GLN A 210 -21.19 -13.14 1.01
CA GLN A 210 -22.40 -12.43 1.47
C GLN A 210 -22.74 -11.25 0.57
N TYR A 211 -24.04 -11.08 0.29
CA TYR A 211 -24.53 -9.85 -0.33
C TYR A 211 -24.21 -8.64 0.53
N THR A 212 -23.93 -7.48 -0.09
CA THR A 212 -23.62 -6.22 0.61
C THR A 212 -22.36 -6.29 1.48
N LYS A 213 -21.61 -7.38 1.52
CA LYS A 213 -20.26 -7.42 2.15
C LYS A 213 -19.21 -7.73 1.10
N ASN A 214 -19.46 -8.77 0.29
CA ASN A 214 -18.53 -9.27 -0.70
C ASN A 214 -19.05 -9.09 -2.13
N LEU A 215 -20.37 -9.01 -2.31
CA LEU A 215 -21.00 -8.98 -3.62
C LEU A 215 -22.22 -8.05 -3.63
N ASP A 216 -22.34 -7.24 -4.68
CA ASP A 216 -23.55 -6.49 -5.00
C ASP A 216 -24.11 -6.86 -6.37
N ILE A 217 -25.42 -6.78 -6.50
CA ILE A 217 -26.15 -6.92 -7.75
C ILE A 217 -26.77 -5.57 -8.08
N THR A 218 -26.46 -5.03 -9.26
CA THR A 218 -26.89 -3.68 -9.64
C THR A 218 -27.39 -3.61 -11.08
N SER A 219 -28.24 -2.63 -11.36
CA SER A 219 -28.63 -2.29 -12.72
C SER A 219 -28.78 -0.79 -12.86
N TYR A 220 -28.56 -0.29 -14.07
CA TYR A 220 -28.89 1.08 -14.48
C TYR A 220 -29.74 1.02 -15.73
N LYS A 221 -31.02 1.37 -15.59
CA LYS A 221 -32.01 1.36 -16.68
C LYS A 221 -32.83 2.65 -16.58
N ASN A 222 -33.14 3.26 -17.72
CA ASN A 222 -33.97 4.47 -17.80
C ASN A 222 -33.51 5.61 -16.86
N GLY A 223 -32.19 5.84 -16.78
CA GLY A 223 -31.63 6.90 -15.93
C GLY A 223 -31.63 6.61 -14.43
N LYS A 224 -32.01 5.39 -14.00
CA LYS A 224 -32.10 5.02 -12.58
C LYS A 224 -31.20 3.85 -12.24
N ARG A 225 -30.37 4.02 -11.21
CA ARG A 225 -29.51 2.98 -10.65
C ARG A 225 -30.21 2.28 -9.49
N GLU A 226 -30.20 0.95 -9.47
CA GLU A 226 -30.84 0.12 -8.45
C GLU A 226 -29.88 -0.92 -7.88
N THR A 227 -30.02 -1.25 -6.58
CA THR A 227 -29.38 -2.40 -5.92
C THR A 227 -30.42 -3.48 -5.73
N HIS A 228 -30.09 -4.72 -6.08
CA HIS A 228 -31.00 -5.88 -6.00
C HIS A 228 -30.57 -6.92 -4.97
N ASN A 229 -29.66 -6.55 -4.07
CA ASN A 229 -29.10 -7.45 -3.06
C ASN A 229 -30.18 -8.11 -2.18
N PRO A 230 -30.30 -9.45 -2.24
CA PRO A 230 -31.00 -10.20 -1.20
C PRO A 230 -30.26 -10.12 0.14
N VAL A 231 -30.91 -10.62 1.20
CA VAL A 231 -30.29 -10.77 2.52
C VAL A 231 -29.52 -12.09 2.58
N GLY A 232 -28.31 -12.07 3.13
CA GLY A 232 -27.53 -13.28 3.46
C GLY A 232 -26.55 -13.72 2.37
N ARG A 233 -26.38 -15.05 2.24
CA ARG A 233 -25.36 -15.66 1.36
C ARG A 233 -25.74 -15.53 -0.12
N ALA A 234 -24.80 -15.11 -0.94
CA ALA A 234 -24.90 -15.09 -2.39
C ALA A 234 -24.63 -16.49 -2.97
N LEU A 235 -25.70 -17.21 -3.31
CA LEU A 235 -25.60 -18.54 -3.93
C LEU A 235 -25.60 -18.43 -5.46
N PRO A 236 -24.85 -19.29 -6.18
CA PRO A 236 -24.70 -19.22 -7.63
C PRO A 236 -26.03 -19.12 -8.38
N HIS A 237 -27.01 -19.98 -8.07
CA HIS A 237 -28.29 -20.01 -8.79
C HIS A 237 -29.06 -18.68 -8.73
N ILE A 238 -28.97 -17.94 -7.62
CA ILE A 238 -29.63 -16.63 -7.47
C ILE A 238 -28.83 -15.56 -8.19
N VAL A 239 -27.50 -15.54 -7.99
CA VAL A 239 -26.60 -14.57 -8.63
C VAL A 239 -26.69 -14.66 -10.14
N TRP A 240 -26.70 -15.87 -10.70
CA TRP A 240 -26.80 -16.09 -12.13
C TRP A 240 -28.19 -15.80 -12.68
N ASP A 241 -29.26 -16.01 -11.91
CA ASP A 241 -30.59 -15.57 -12.31
C ASP A 241 -30.65 -14.05 -12.51
N PHE A 242 -30.11 -13.27 -11.57
CA PHE A 242 -30.00 -11.82 -11.74
C PHE A 242 -29.14 -11.41 -12.95
N TYR A 243 -28.01 -12.09 -13.17
CA TYR A 243 -27.15 -11.84 -14.33
C TYR A 243 -27.90 -12.06 -15.65
N LEU A 244 -28.64 -13.16 -15.76
CA LEU A 244 -29.46 -13.48 -16.94
C LEU A 244 -30.59 -12.45 -17.17
N HIS A 245 -31.04 -11.76 -16.12
CA HIS A 245 -32.02 -10.67 -16.20
C HIS A 245 -31.40 -9.26 -16.37
N GLY A 246 -30.13 -9.20 -16.78
CA GLY A 246 -29.45 -7.96 -17.15
C GLY A 246 -28.92 -7.15 -15.96
N CYS A 247 -28.67 -7.78 -14.81
CA CYS A 247 -27.99 -7.15 -13.68
C CYS A 247 -26.48 -7.39 -13.73
N SER A 248 -25.72 -6.35 -13.43
CA SER A 248 -24.27 -6.48 -13.18
C SER A 248 -24.00 -7.05 -11.80
N ILE A 249 -22.93 -7.82 -11.69
CA ILE A 249 -22.39 -8.34 -10.45
C ILE A 249 -21.12 -7.57 -10.13
N ARG A 250 -21.07 -6.94 -8.97
CA ARG A 250 -19.89 -6.28 -8.41
C ARG A 250 -19.33 -7.13 -7.28
N LEU A 251 -18.06 -7.51 -7.38
CA LEU A 251 -17.32 -8.14 -6.30
C LEU A 251 -16.50 -7.09 -5.55
N LEU A 252 -16.66 -7.07 -4.23
CA LEU A 252 -15.95 -6.20 -3.31
C LEU A 252 -14.79 -6.96 -2.69
N ASN A 253 -13.60 -6.38 -2.71
CA ASN A 253 -12.39 -6.98 -2.14
C ASN A 253 -12.07 -8.42 -2.67
N PRO A 254 -12.17 -8.69 -4.00
CA PRO A 254 -11.99 -10.02 -4.57
C PRO A 254 -10.61 -10.61 -4.31
N GLN A 255 -9.59 -9.80 -4.00
CA GLN A 255 -8.27 -10.28 -3.58
C GLN A 255 -8.33 -11.22 -2.37
N THR A 256 -9.37 -11.14 -1.53
CA THR A 256 -9.57 -12.09 -0.41
C THR A 256 -9.66 -13.54 -0.87
N TYR A 257 -10.23 -13.76 -2.05
CA TYR A 257 -10.53 -15.09 -2.59
C TYR A 257 -9.71 -15.44 -3.84
N MET A 258 -9.02 -14.44 -4.42
CA MET A 258 -8.26 -14.57 -5.67
C MET A 258 -6.76 -14.35 -5.38
N PRO A 259 -5.96 -15.42 -5.16
CA PRO A 259 -4.58 -15.30 -4.69
C PRO A 259 -3.66 -14.48 -5.61
N LYS A 260 -3.85 -14.58 -6.94
CA LYS A 260 -3.05 -13.80 -7.91
C LYS A 260 -3.39 -12.31 -7.87
N LEU A 261 -4.64 -11.97 -7.58
CA LEU A 261 -5.06 -10.58 -7.37
C LEU A 261 -4.57 -10.03 -6.03
N HIS A 262 -4.55 -10.84 -4.97
CA HIS A 262 -3.88 -10.49 -3.71
C HIS A 262 -2.40 -10.22 -3.94
N LEU A 263 -1.70 -11.11 -4.66
CA LEU A 263 -0.30 -10.90 -4.99
C LEU A 263 -0.08 -9.60 -5.76
N LEU A 264 -0.90 -9.30 -6.78
CA LEU A 264 -0.82 -8.05 -7.53
C LEU A 264 -0.97 -6.83 -6.61
N ASN A 265 -2.03 -6.80 -5.80
CA ASN A 265 -2.33 -5.68 -4.90
C ASN A 265 -1.26 -5.48 -3.83
N ALA A 266 -0.89 -6.57 -3.12
CA ALA A 266 0.13 -6.54 -2.07
C ALA A 266 1.53 -6.21 -2.61
N THR A 267 1.78 -6.46 -3.89
CA THR A 267 3.04 -6.04 -4.53
C THR A 267 2.97 -4.57 -4.93
N LEU A 268 1.90 -4.10 -5.55
CA LEU A 268 1.76 -2.69 -5.96
C LEU A 268 1.79 -1.71 -4.78
N GLN A 269 1.21 -2.07 -3.62
CA GLN A 269 1.19 -1.19 -2.45
C GLN A 269 2.60 -0.83 -1.93
N GLU A 270 3.60 -1.67 -2.20
CA GLU A 270 5.01 -1.41 -1.82
C GLU A 270 5.61 -0.24 -2.61
N HIS A 271 5.12 0.02 -3.83
CA HIS A 271 5.55 1.17 -4.61
C HIS A 271 4.81 2.45 -4.19
N PHE A 272 3.49 2.34 -4.02
CA PHE A 272 2.64 3.51 -3.77
C PHE A 272 2.57 3.93 -2.30
N THR A 273 3.03 3.09 -1.37
CA THR A 273 2.90 3.28 0.09
C THR A 273 1.47 3.70 0.46
N SER A 274 0.51 3.04 -0.19
CA SER A 274 -0.92 3.27 -0.09
C SER A 274 -1.59 1.93 -0.30
N PHE A 275 -2.69 1.67 0.40
CA PHE A 275 -3.44 0.45 0.17
C PHE A 275 -3.91 0.37 -1.27
N VAL A 276 -3.67 -0.80 -1.88
CA VAL A 276 -4.13 -1.12 -3.22
C VAL A 276 -5.31 -2.10 -3.09
N GLY A 277 -6.49 -1.59 -3.35
CA GLY A 277 -7.73 -2.35 -3.38
C GLY A 277 -8.09 -2.82 -4.79
N ALA A 278 -9.08 -3.71 -4.86
CA ALA A 278 -9.72 -4.06 -6.12
C ALA A 278 -11.24 -4.18 -5.96
N ASN A 279 -11.96 -3.86 -7.02
CA ASN A 279 -13.34 -4.30 -7.24
C ASN A 279 -13.41 -4.97 -8.61
N ALA A 280 -14.20 -6.04 -8.74
CA ALA A 280 -14.45 -6.67 -10.03
C ALA A 280 -15.89 -6.45 -10.48
N TYR A 281 -16.11 -6.32 -11.77
CA TYR A 281 -17.40 -6.02 -12.35
C TYR A 281 -17.67 -6.96 -13.52
N LEU A 282 -18.67 -7.81 -13.35
CA LEU A 282 -19.21 -8.70 -14.38
C LEU A 282 -20.55 -8.14 -14.86
N THR A 283 -20.60 -7.69 -16.10
CA THR A 283 -21.79 -7.08 -16.70
C THR A 283 -22.30 -7.96 -17.85
N PRO A 284 -23.59 -8.36 -17.88
CA PRO A 284 -24.17 -9.16 -18.95
C PRO A 284 -24.26 -8.36 -20.26
N PRO A 285 -24.48 -9.01 -21.41
CA PRO A 285 -24.66 -8.33 -22.70
C PRO A 285 -25.70 -7.21 -22.67
N ASP A 286 -25.45 -6.16 -23.47
CA ASP A 286 -26.36 -5.05 -23.75
C ASP A 286 -26.98 -4.40 -22.49
N SER A 287 -26.15 -4.18 -21.47
CA SER A 287 -26.60 -3.69 -20.17
C SER A 287 -25.61 -2.72 -19.50
N GLN A 288 -26.14 -1.92 -18.58
CA GLN A 288 -25.35 -1.01 -17.75
C GLN A 288 -25.65 -1.28 -16.27
N GLY A 289 -24.59 -1.40 -15.47
CA GLY A 289 -24.71 -1.72 -14.03
C GLY A 289 -24.79 -0.50 -13.11
N PHE A 290 -24.17 0.62 -13.52
CA PHE A 290 -23.95 1.79 -12.69
C PHE A 290 -24.26 3.07 -13.45
N ALA A 291 -24.82 4.05 -12.74
CA ALA A 291 -25.01 5.40 -13.27
C ALA A 291 -23.65 6.10 -13.45
N PRO A 292 -23.59 7.19 -14.24
CA PRO A 292 -22.41 8.06 -14.29
C PRO A 292 -22.01 8.58 -12.91
N HIS A 293 -20.72 8.49 -12.56
CA HIS A 293 -20.16 8.95 -11.27
C HIS A 293 -18.65 9.16 -11.37
N TYR A 294 -18.06 9.79 -10.36
CA TYR A 294 -16.63 9.73 -10.09
C TYR A 294 -16.34 9.14 -8.71
N ASP A 295 -15.16 8.54 -8.55
CA ASP A 295 -14.68 7.99 -7.28
C ASP A 295 -13.59 8.88 -6.64
N ASP A 296 -13.23 8.56 -5.40
CA ASP A 296 -12.17 9.20 -4.59
C ASP A 296 -10.81 8.48 -4.64
N ILE A 297 -10.58 7.70 -5.69
CA ILE A 297 -9.38 6.87 -5.88
C ILE A 297 -8.79 7.04 -7.27
N GLU A 298 -7.50 6.73 -7.39
CA GLU A 298 -6.84 6.58 -8.69
C GLU A 298 -7.20 5.19 -9.24
N ALA A 299 -7.82 5.15 -10.43
CA ALA A 299 -8.43 3.94 -10.98
C ALA A 299 -7.63 3.39 -12.17
N PHE A 300 -7.31 2.09 -12.11
CA PHE A 300 -6.80 1.32 -13.25
C PHE A 300 -7.75 0.18 -13.56
N ILE A 301 -8.47 0.29 -14.68
CA ILE A 301 -9.39 -0.73 -15.18
C ILE A 301 -8.60 -1.72 -16.04
N LEU A 302 -8.57 -2.98 -15.61
CA LEU A 302 -7.96 -4.09 -16.32
C LEU A 302 -9.07 -4.95 -16.94
N GLN A 303 -9.26 -4.88 -18.26
CA GLN A 303 -10.31 -5.63 -18.95
C GLN A 303 -9.89 -7.11 -19.08
N ALA A 304 -10.55 -8.01 -18.36
CA ALA A 304 -10.16 -9.42 -18.29
C ALA A 304 -10.90 -10.30 -19.32
N GLU A 305 -12.20 -10.06 -19.53
CA GLU A 305 -12.99 -10.80 -20.51
C GLU A 305 -13.95 -9.87 -21.28
N GLY A 306 -14.27 -10.26 -22.51
CA GLY A 306 -15.27 -9.60 -23.35
C GLY A 306 -14.96 -8.13 -23.63
N LYS A 307 -16.01 -7.32 -23.84
CA LYS A 307 -15.90 -5.92 -24.25
C LYS A 307 -16.79 -4.99 -23.47
N LYS A 308 -16.32 -3.78 -23.21
CA LYS A 308 -17.12 -2.74 -22.56
C LYS A 308 -16.84 -1.37 -23.18
N HIS A 309 -17.91 -0.67 -23.52
CA HIS A 309 -17.85 0.68 -24.03
C HIS A 309 -17.86 1.68 -22.88
N TRP A 310 -16.84 2.53 -22.81
CA TRP A 310 -16.57 3.47 -21.73
C TRP A 310 -16.63 4.90 -22.24
N ARG A 311 -17.32 5.76 -21.49
CA ARG A 311 -17.33 7.21 -21.67
C ARG A 311 -16.75 7.86 -20.42
N ILE A 312 -15.72 8.69 -20.60
CA ILE A 312 -15.00 9.41 -19.53
C ILE A 312 -15.15 10.91 -19.75
N TYR A 313 -15.40 11.65 -18.67
CA TYR A 313 -15.68 13.08 -18.68
C TYR A 313 -14.79 13.76 -17.63
N LYS A 314 -14.46 15.04 -17.87
CA LYS A 314 -13.82 15.86 -16.83
C LYS A 314 -14.79 16.09 -15.64
N PRO A 315 -14.28 16.42 -14.45
CA PRO A 315 -15.10 17.02 -13.40
C PRO A 315 -15.93 18.20 -13.94
N LEU A 316 -17.11 18.44 -13.36
CA LEU A 316 -18.05 19.45 -13.86
C LEU A 316 -17.51 20.87 -13.69
N LYS A 317 -16.63 21.07 -12.70
CA LYS A 317 -15.99 22.34 -12.37
C LYS A 317 -14.53 22.11 -12.03
N GLU A 318 -13.69 23.11 -12.25
CA GLU A 318 -12.26 23.04 -11.96
C GLU A 318 -11.98 22.78 -10.48
N ASN A 319 -12.76 23.38 -9.58
CA ASN A 319 -12.64 23.17 -8.13
C ASN A 319 -13.13 21.80 -7.64
N GLU A 320 -13.65 20.95 -8.53
CA GLU A 320 -14.02 19.55 -8.26
C GLU A 320 -12.93 18.56 -8.72
N LEU A 321 -11.77 19.05 -9.21
CA LEU A 321 -10.61 18.21 -9.50
C LEU A 321 -10.07 17.53 -8.23
N LEU A 322 -9.59 16.30 -8.41
CA LEU A 322 -8.95 15.48 -7.37
C LEU A 322 -9.74 15.38 -6.05
N PRO A 323 -11.06 15.10 -6.09
CA PRO A 323 -11.91 15.11 -4.91
C PRO A 323 -11.47 14.08 -3.88
N ARG A 324 -11.65 14.40 -2.59
CA ARG A 324 -11.34 13.51 -1.46
C ARG A 324 -12.50 12.58 -1.07
N VAL A 325 -13.63 12.68 -1.77
CA VAL A 325 -14.85 11.89 -1.55
C VAL A 325 -15.52 11.56 -2.89
N SER A 326 -16.11 10.37 -2.98
CA SER A 326 -16.82 9.91 -4.18
C SER A 326 -18.10 10.73 -4.42
N SER A 327 -18.52 10.84 -5.68
CA SER A 327 -19.73 11.60 -6.05
C SER A 327 -21.02 10.85 -5.68
N ARG A 328 -22.14 11.55 -5.83
CA ARG A 328 -23.44 10.89 -6.06
C ARG A 328 -23.51 10.34 -7.50
N ASN A 329 -24.57 9.59 -7.80
CA ASN A 329 -24.91 9.28 -9.18
C ASN A 329 -25.38 10.56 -9.91
N PHE A 330 -24.87 10.78 -11.11
CA PHE A 330 -25.32 11.82 -12.04
C PHE A 330 -26.31 11.26 -13.06
N SER A 331 -27.16 12.12 -13.61
CA SER A 331 -27.95 11.81 -14.79
C SER A 331 -27.20 12.20 -16.08
N GLU A 332 -27.63 11.64 -17.22
CA GLU A 332 -27.06 11.97 -18.53
C GLU A 332 -27.21 13.47 -18.90
N THR A 333 -28.19 14.18 -18.33
CA THR A 333 -28.39 15.61 -18.59
C THR A 333 -27.43 16.50 -17.79
N GLU A 334 -26.85 15.98 -16.71
CA GLU A 334 -25.92 16.71 -15.85
C GLU A 334 -24.48 16.63 -16.38
N ILE A 335 -24.17 15.59 -17.13
CA ILE A 335 -22.83 15.32 -17.64
C ILE A 335 -22.70 15.85 -19.07
N GLY A 336 -21.58 16.53 -19.34
CA GLY A 336 -21.30 17.13 -20.64
C GLY A 336 -20.91 16.10 -21.72
N LYS A 337 -20.12 16.53 -22.70
CA LYS A 337 -19.57 15.60 -23.71
C LYS A 337 -18.40 14.81 -23.12
N PRO A 338 -18.26 13.51 -23.44
CA PRO A 338 -17.10 12.74 -23.02
C PRO A 338 -15.82 13.32 -23.64
N ILE A 339 -14.75 13.34 -22.85
CA ILE A 339 -13.40 13.69 -23.32
C ILE A 339 -12.65 12.48 -23.88
N MET A 340 -13.11 11.27 -23.55
CA MET A 340 -12.59 10.01 -24.06
C MET A 340 -13.74 9.01 -24.12
N GLU A 341 -13.87 8.36 -25.27
CA GLU A 341 -14.88 7.35 -25.54
C GLU A 341 -14.21 6.17 -26.24
N VAL A 342 -14.18 5.01 -25.58
CA VAL A 342 -13.38 3.85 -26.01
C VAL A 342 -14.12 2.55 -25.71
N THR A 343 -13.92 1.53 -26.53
CA THR A 343 -14.38 0.16 -26.23
C THR A 343 -13.18 -0.69 -25.83
N LEU A 344 -13.10 -1.03 -24.54
CA LEU A 344 -12.04 -1.90 -24.03
C LEU A 344 -12.31 -3.34 -24.43
N GLN A 345 -11.26 -4.04 -24.83
CA GLN A 345 -11.26 -5.48 -25.09
C GLN A 345 -10.35 -6.20 -24.09
N ALA A 346 -10.52 -7.51 -23.95
CA ALA A 346 -9.67 -8.30 -23.06
C ALA A 346 -8.18 -8.01 -23.28
N GLY A 347 -7.47 -7.71 -22.19
CA GLY A 347 -6.05 -7.31 -22.17
C GLY A 347 -5.80 -5.79 -22.18
N ASP A 348 -6.80 -4.96 -22.50
CA ASP A 348 -6.65 -3.51 -22.48
C ASP A 348 -6.66 -2.95 -21.05
N MET A 349 -6.02 -1.79 -20.86
CA MET A 349 -6.04 -1.05 -19.59
C MET A 349 -6.55 0.37 -19.81
N LEU A 350 -7.41 0.85 -18.90
CA LEU A 350 -7.84 2.24 -18.86
C LEU A 350 -7.54 2.83 -17.48
N TYR A 351 -6.75 3.90 -17.46
CA TYR A 351 -6.48 4.71 -16.26
C TYR A 351 -7.26 6.02 -16.32
N PHE A 352 -7.75 6.49 -15.18
CA PHE A 352 -8.20 7.87 -15.00
C PHE A 352 -8.03 8.33 -13.54
N PRO A 353 -7.73 9.62 -13.32
CA PRO A 353 -7.65 10.19 -11.98
C PRO A 353 -8.98 10.22 -11.23
N ARG A 354 -8.92 10.30 -9.90
CA ARG A 354 -10.11 10.57 -9.08
C ARG A 354 -10.79 11.88 -9.53
N GLY A 355 -12.12 11.90 -9.49
CA GLY A 355 -12.93 13.04 -9.98
C GLY A 355 -13.34 12.97 -11.45
N TYR A 356 -12.69 12.14 -12.28
CA TYR A 356 -13.15 11.93 -13.65
C TYR A 356 -14.45 11.11 -13.64
N ILE A 357 -15.53 11.73 -14.13
CA ILE A 357 -16.82 11.07 -14.26
C ILE A 357 -16.69 9.98 -15.31
N HIS A 358 -17.25 8.82 -15.05
CA HIS A 358 -17.17 7.69 -15.96
C HIS A 358 -18.45 6.86 -15.94
N GLN A 359 -18.68 6.17 -17.06
CA GLN A 359 -19.70 5.14 -17.17
C GLN A 359 -19.30 4.10 -18.21
N GLY A 360 -19.67 2.85 -17.94
CA GLY A 360 -19.37 1.70 -18.80
C GLY A 360 -20.61 0.87 -19.09
N VAL A 361 -20.84 0.57 -20.38
CA VAL A 361 -21.97 -0.21 -20.89
C VAL A 361 -21.45 -1.35 -21.77
N THR A 362 -22.05 -2.53 -21.66
CA THR A 362 -21.80 -3.62 -22.62
C THR A 362 -22.66 -3.42 -23.87
N ILE A 363 -22.08 -3.72 -25.03
CA ILE A 363 -22.73 -3.52 -26.34
C ILE A 363 -22.45 -4.76 -27.22
N ASP A 364 -23.18 -4.85 -28.34
CA ASP A 364 -22.96 -5.84 -29.40
C ASP A 364 -23.10 -7.30 -28.93
N GLY A 365 -23.96 -7.56 -27.93
CA GLY A 365 -24.23 -8.92 -27.46
C GLY A 365 -23.09 -9.58 -26.66
N GLU A 366 -22.02 -8.85 -26.34
CA GLU A 366 -20.89 -9.36 -25.55
C GLU A 366 -21.00 -9.00 -24.07
N HIS A 367 -20.62 -9.92 -23.18
CA HIS A 367 -20.45 -9.61 -21.76
C HIS A 367 -19.14 -8.85 -21.51
N SER A 368 -18.95 -8.37 -20.29
CA SER A 368 -17.66 -7.83 -19.83
C SER A 368 -17.33 -8.30 -18.42
N LEU A 369 -16.06 -8.67 -18.23
CA LEU A 369 -15.43 -8.77 -16.92
C LEU A 369 -14.22 -7.85 -16.88
N HIS A 370 -14.17 -6.95 -15.89
CA HIS A 370 -12.96 -6.19 -15.58
C HIS A 370 -12.71 -6.15 -14.07
N VAL A 371 -11.46 -5.87 -13.71
CA VAL A 371 -11.06 -5.51 -12.36
C VAL A 371 -10.58 -4.08 -12.36
N THR A 372 -11.10 -3.27 -11.45
CA THR A 372 -10.57 -1.94 -11.16
C THR A 372 -9.61 -2.07 -10.00
N ILE A 373 -8.32 -1.85 -10.25
CA ILE A 373 -7.31 -1.66 -9.22
C ILE A 373 -7.40 -0.20 -8.76
N SER A 374 -7.58 0.00 -7.46
CA SER A 374 -7.83 1.32 -6.87
C SER A 374 -6.81 1.63 -5.77
N MET A 375 -6.26 2.84 -5.76
CA MET A 375 -5.26 3.27 -4.78
C MET A 375 -5.33 4.78 -4.52
N TYR A 376 -4.45 5.28 -3.64
CA TYR A 376 -4.29 6.72 -3.35
C TYR A 376 -5.49 7.41 -2.69
N GLN A 377 -6.39 6.63 -2.07
CA GLN A 377 -7.47 7.20 -1.27
C GLN A 377 -6.88 7.93 -0.06
N LYS A 378 -7.23 9.22 0.13
CA LYS A 378 -6.77 10.04 1.25
C LYS A 378 -5.24 10.09 1.40
N GLN A 379 -4.55 10.20 0.27
CA GLN A 379 -3.09 10.34 0.19
C GLN A 379 -2.67 11.70 -0.39
N SER A 380 -3.43 12.75 -0.08
CA SER A 380 -3.19 14.12 -0.57
C SER A 380 -2.42 14.97 0.44
N TRP A 381 -1.90 16.12 -0.02
CA TRP A 381 -1.31 17.12 0.87
C TRP A 381 -2.25 17.52 2.01
N ALA A 382 -3.56 17.62 1.76
CA ALA A 382 -4.53 17.91 2.81
C ALA A 382 -4.53 16.85 3.92
N ASP A 383 -4.40 15.56 3.57
CA ASP A 383 -4.37 14.47 4.54
C ASP A 383 -3.09 14.52 5.42
N LEU A 384 -1.95 14.89 4.83
CA LEU A 384 -0.71 15.15 5.58
C LEU A 384 -0.85 16.36 6.52
N PHE A 385 -1.40 17.47 6.02
CA PHE A 385 -1.60 18.68 6.83
C PHE A 385 -2.63 18.48 7.96
N GLU A 386 -3.64 17.62 7.75
CA GLU A 386 -4.57 17.20 8.80
C GLU A 386 -3.88 16.43 9.94
N LYS A 387 -2.69 15.86 9.71
CA LYS A 387 -1.83 15.28 10.77
C LYS A 387 -0.86 16.32 11.35
N MET A 388 -0.27 17.14 10.47
CA MET A 388 0.80 18.06 10.84
C MET A 388 0.33 19.27 11.63
N LEU A 389 -0.76 19.93 11.22
CA LEU A 389 -1.20 21.19 11.83
C LEU A 389 -1.67 21.04 13.29
N PRO A 390 -2.49 20.03 13.66
CA PRO A 390 -2.87 19.84 15.05
C PRO A 390 -1.66 19.57 15.96
N ALA A 391 -0.71 18.75 15.48
CA ALA A 391 0.52 18.46 16.23
C ALA A 391 1.40 19.70 16.37
N ALA A 392 1.55 20.51 15.31
CA ALA A 392 2.30 21.76 15.37
C ALA A 392 1.69 22.75 16.38
N LEU A 393 0.35 22.84 16.42
CA LEU A 393 -0.35 23.68 17.38
C LEU A 393 -0.12 23.18 18.81
N GLU A 394 -0.16 21.88 19.05
CA GLU A 394 0.11 21.29 20.37
C GLU A 394 1.54 21.60 20.84
N ILE A 395 2.54 21.45 19.98
CA ILE A 395 3.94 21.83 20.27
C ILE A 395 4.02 23.33 20.60
N ALA A 396 3.43 24.18 19.76
CA ALA A 396 3.43 25.63 19.97
C ALA A 396 2.76 26.03 21.31
N ILE A 397 1.66 25.37 21.67
CA ILE A 397 0.97 25.58 22.96
C ILE A 397 1.86 25.21 24.13
N ASN A 398 2.73 24.21 24.01
CA ASN A 398 3.60 23.77 25.11
C ASN A 398 4.84 24.67 25.26
N GLU A 399 5.41 25.15 24.15
CA GLU A 399 6.67 25.88 24.16
C GLU A 399 6.51 27.40 24.31
N GLU A 400 5.44 27.98 23.76
CA GLU A 400 5.28 29.43 23.66
C GLU A 400 4.09 29.93 24.52
N PRO A 401 4.35 30.66 25.63
CA PRO A 401 3.30 31.21 26.49
C PRO A 401 2.28 32.06 25.76
N LEU A 402 2.65 32.70 24.65
CA LEU A 402 1.74 33.53 23.85
C LEU A 402 0.49 32.75 23.39
N PHE A 403 0.61 31.46 23.05
CA PHE A 403 -0.54 30.63 22.67
C PHE A 403 -1.42 30.21 23.85
N ARG A 404 -0.94 30.41 25.09
CA ARG A 404 -1.68 30.13 26.32
C ARG A 404 -2.30 31.39 26.94
N GLN A 405 -2.06 32.57 26.38
CA GLN A 405 -2.67 33.81 26.85
C GLN A 405 -4.19 33.78 26.62
N GLY A 406 -4.93 34.38 27.55
CA GLY A 406 -6.39 34.48 27.44
C GLY A 406 -6.80 35.34 26.25
N LEU A 407 -7.96 35.02 25.66
CA LEU A 407 -8.56 35.84 24.61
C LEU A 407 -8.93 37.23 25.13
N PRO A 408 -8.89 38.28 24.28
CA PRO A 408 -9.45 39.58 24.64
C PRO A 408 -10.91 39.48 25.05
N PHE A 409 -11.32 40.18 26.12
CA PHE A 409 -12.70 40.13 26.61
C PHE A 409 -13.72 40.67 25.58
N ASP A 410 -13.28 41.52 24.67
CA ASP A 410 -14.07 42.15 23.61
C ASP A 410 -14.07 41.35 22.28
N ILE A 411 -13.53 40.13 22.25
CA ILE A 411 -13.43 39.34 21.01
C ILE A 411 -14.80 39.07 20.37
N HIS A 412 -15.85 38.84 21.18
CA HIS A 412 -17.20 38.56 20.70
C HIS A 412 -17.94 39.79 20.18
N ASP A 413 -17.50 41.00 20.55
CA ASP A 413 -18.02 42.26 20.02
C ASP A 413 -17.40 42.63 18.67
N ASN A 414 -16.31 41.95 18.29
CA ASN A 414 -15.55 42.22 17.06
C ASN A 414 -15.60 41.08 16.03
N PHE A 415 -15.87 39.84 16.46
CA PHE A 415 -15.96 38.65 15.61
C PHE A 415 -17.26 37.88 15.81
N GLY A 416 -17.57 37.02 14.85
CA GLY A 416 -18.81 36.25 14.79
C GLY A 416 -19.69 36.69 13.64
N LEU A 417 -20.74 35.91 13.35
CA LEU A 417 -21.60 36.11 12.18
C LEU A 417 -22.23 37.51 12.12
N VAL A 418 -22.59 38.09 13.28
CA VAL A 418 -23.17 39.45 13.36
C VAL A 418 -22.16 40.55 13.00
N HIS A 419 -20.87 40.29 13.18
CA HIS A 419 -19.79 41.25 12.97
C HIS A 419 -18.90 40.87 11.77
N SER A 420 -19.36 39.99 10.85
CA SER A 420 -18.54 39.52 9.72
C SER A 420 -18.10 40.65 8.78
N ASP A 421 -18.96 41.67 8.65
CA ASP A 421 -18.76 42.78 7.72
C ASP A 421 -18.21 44.03 8.43
N SER A 422 -17.91 43.92 9.73
CA SER A 422 -17.33 44.99 10.53
C SER A 422 -15.85 45.20 10.18
N THR A 423 -15.42 46.44 10.03
CA THR A 423 -14.03 46.83 9.71
C THR A 423 -13.42 47.75 10.77
N THR A 424 -13.83 47.57 12.03
CA THR A 424 -13.29 48.40 13.13
C THR A 424 -11.77 48.25 13.26
N PRO A 425 -11.03 49.30 13.65
CA PRO A 425 -9.59 49.20 13.89
C PRO A 425 -9.22 48.09 14.89
N ARG A 426 -10.06 47.89 15.91
CA ARG A 426 -9.89 46.83 16.91
C ARG A 426 -9.98 45.42 16.30
N ARG A 427 -10.91 45.20 15.37
CA ARG A 427 -11.00 43.93 14.65
C ARG A 427 -9.76 43.69 13.79
N VAL A 428 -9.32 44.70 13.04
CA VAL A 428 -8.11 44.60 12.19
C VAL A 428 -6.88 44.26 13.04
N GLU A 429 -6.68 44.93 14.17
CA GLU A 429 -5.61 44.64 15.14
C GLU A 429 -5.66 43.17 15.61
N MET A 430 -6.84 42.67 16.00
CA MET A 430 -7.01 41.28 16.40
C MET A 430 -6.80 40.29 15.25
N GLU A 431 -7.23 40.61 14.03
CA GLU A 431 -6.99 39.77 12.84
C GLU A 431 -5.50 39.65 12.52
N GLU A 432 -4.77 40.76 12.55
CA GLU A 432 -3.32 40.77 12.36
C GLU A 432 -2.62 39.96 13.46
N PHE A 433 -3.04 40.12 14.71
CA PHE A 433 -2.52 39.32 15.81
C PHE A 433 -2.76 37.81 15.60
N MET A 434 -3.97 37.39 15.23
CA MET A 434 -4.28 35.99 14.92
C MET A 434 -3.47 35.44 13.73
N LYS A 435 -3.32 36.23 12.66
CA LYS A 435 -2.47 35.87 11.50
C LYS A 435 -1.01 35.71 11.91
N ASN A 436 -0.50 36.59 12.77
CA ASN A 436 0.86 36.50 13.32
C ASN A 436 1.05 35.24 14.19
N LEU A 437 0.07 34.89 15.02
CA LEU A 437 0.08 33.62 15.76
C LEU A 437 0.10 32.42 14.80
N PHE A 438 -0.72 32.43 13.76
CA PHE A 438 -0.71 31.37 12.75
C PHE A 438 0.64 31.28 12.01
N HIS A 439 1.27 32.41 11.71
CA HIS A 439 2.61 32.43 11.12
C HIS A 439 3.65 31.79 12.06
N LYS A 440 3.55 32.04 13.37
CA LYS A 440 4.40 31.40 14.37
C LYS A 440 4.23 29.88 14.44
N ILE A 441 3.05 29.33 14.15
CA ILE A 441 2.85 27.85 14.13
C ILE A 441 3.80 27.17 13.12
N LYS A 442 4.19 27.87 12.05
CA LYS A 442 5.10 27.30 11.03
C LYS A 442 6.46 26.86 11.57
N THR A 443 6.95 27.48 12.66
CA THR A 443 8.25 27.11 13.27
C THR A 443 8.18 25.80 14.05
N TYR A 444 6.98 25.29 14.33
CA TYR A 444 6.73 24.11 15.14
C TYR A 444 6.21 22.92 14.31
N LEU A 445 6.28 22.97 12.97
CA LEU A 445 5.75 21.91 12.09
C LEU A 445 6.52 20.59 12.25
N PRO A 446 5.90 19.53 12.81
CA PRO A 446 6.57 18.24 12.97
C PRO A 446 6.43 17.42 11.68
N MET A 447 7.23 17.76 10.66
CA MET A 447 7.11 17.16 9.32
C MET A 447 7.29 15.64 9.36
N ASP A 448 8.36 15.15 9.99
CA ASP A 448 8.65 13.71 10.08
C ASP A 448 7.58 12.96 10.85
N GLY A 449 7.15 13.50 12.00
CA GLY A 449 6.07 12.93 12.81
C GLY A 449 4.75 12.84 12.04
N ALA A 450 4.41 13.84 11.23
CA ALA A 450 3.22 13.79 10.38
C ALA A 450 3.32 12.70 9.30
N VAL A 451 4.50 12.53 8.68
CA VAL A 451 4.77 11.46 7.71
C VAL A 451 4.72 10.09 8.38
N ASP A 452 5.23 9.96 9.62
CA ASP A 452 5.10 8.76 10.43
C ASP A 452 3.64 8.40 10.68
N GLN A 453 2.78 9.37 11.00
CA GLN A 453 1.35 9.12 11.21
C GLN A 453 0.63 8.72 9.91
N MET A 454 1.05 9.26 8.76
CA MET A 454 0.55 8.81 7.45
C MET A 454 0.96 7.36 7.16
N CYS A 455 2.23 7.00 7.44
CA CYS A 455 2.73 5.66 7.24
C CYS A 455 2.14 4.66 8.25
N LYS A 456 1.91 5.06 9.51
CA LYS A 456 1.18 4.28 10.51
C LYS A 456 -0.21 3.91 10.02
N LYS A 457 -0.93 4.86 9.39
CA LYS A 457 -2.21 4.56 8.74
C LYS A 457 -2.04 3.51 7.64
N PHE A 458 -1.01 3.63 6.80
CA PHE A 458 -0.70 2.62 5.79
C PHE A 458 -0.44 1.22 6.41
N GLN A 459 0.26 1.12 7.55
CA GLN A 459 0.47 -0.16 8.24
C GLN A 459 -0.85 -0.83 8.63
N HIS A 460 -1.89 -0.07 8.97
CA HIS A 460 -3.22 -0.64 9.24
C HIS A 460 -3.98 -1.02 7.97
N ASP A 461 -3.89 -0.18 6.95
CA ASP A 461 -4.65 -0.33 5.71
C ASP A 461 -4.10 -1.47 4.83
N ALA A 462 -2.78 -1.69 4.84
CA ALA A 462 -2.05 -2.58 3.94
C ALA A 462 -2.51 -4.05 3.96
N LEU A 463 -2.43 -4.72 2.82
CA LEU A 463 -2.59 -6.18 2.74
C LEU A 463 -1.36 -6.89 3.31
N PRO A 464 -1.52 -8.06 3.94
CA PRO A 464 -0.38 -8.88 4.35
C PRO A 464 0.42 -9.34 3.12
N PRO A 465 1.75 -9.56 3.27
CA PRO A 465 2.59 -9.96 2.15
C PRO A 465 2.28 -11.39 1.70
N VAL A 466 2.34 -11.63 0.39
CA VAL A 466 2.34 -12.99 -0.16
C VAL A 466 3.76 -13.52 -0.13
N LEU A 467 3.97 -14.68 0.50
CA LEU A 467 5.28 -15.32 0.64
C LEU A 467 5.44 -16.49 -0.34
N SER A 468 6.56 -16.52 -1.05
CA SER A 468 7.04 -17.69 -1.77
C SER A 468 7.44 -18.81 -0.81
N ASP A 469 7.53 -20.04 -1.30
CA ASP A 469 7.97 -21.17 -0.48
C ASP A 469 9.42 -21.00 0.00
N THR A 470 10.26 -20.32 -0.78
CA THR A 470 11.64 -19.97 -0.39
C THR A 470 11.63 -18.98 0.78
N GLU A 471 10.80 -17.94 0.74
CA GLU A 471 10.69 -16.98 1.85
C GLU A 471 10.10 -17.61 3.10
N LYS A 472 9.07 -18.46 2.95
CA LYS A 472 8.53 -19.23 4.08
C LYS A 472 9.65 -20.03 4.74
N ALA A 473 10.47 -20.75 3.97
CA ALA A 473 11.57 -21.52 4.52
C ALA A 473 12.68 -20.69 5.23
N CYS A 474 12.75 -19.38 4.98
CA CYS A 474 13.72 -18.46 5.58
C CYS A 474 13.07 -17.47 6.57
N THR A 475 11.84 -17.73 7.01
CA THR A 475 11.10 -16.92 7.99
C THR A 475 10.53 -17.83 9.08
N VAL A 476 9.95 -17.25 10.12
CA VAL A 476 9.26 -18.01 11.19
C VAL A 476 8.16 -18.94 10.65
N TYR A 477 7.55 -18.62 9.50
CA TYR A 477 6.52 -19.46 8.89
C TYR A 477 7.06 -20.80 8.34
N GLY A 478 8.38 -20.93 8.22
CA GLY A 478 9.08 -22.16 7.89
C GLY A 478 9.63 -22.90 9.10
N ASP A 479 9.36 -22.43 10.32
CA ASP A 479 9.79 -23.09 11.54
C ASP A 479 9.27 -24.55 11.56
N THR A 480 10.18 -25.44 11.92
CA THR A 480 9.96 -26.89 11.93
C THR A 480 9.76 -27.46 13.32
N ALA A 481 9.81 -26.62 14.37
CA ALA A 481 9.59 -27.05 15.74
C ALA A 481 8.26 -27.80 15.87
N VAL A 482 8.31 -29.02 16.38
CA VAL A 482 7.13 -29.87 16.51
C VAL A 482 7.12 -30.61 17.84
N MET A 483 5.99 -30.52 18.54
CA MET A 483 5.71 -31.33 19.73
C MET A 483 5.41 -32.76 19.28
N VAL A 484 6.24 -33.71 19.72
CA VAL A 484 6.03 -35.14 19.54
C VAL A 484 5.52 -35.77 20.84
N GLU A 485 5.24 -37.08 20.80
CA GLU A 485 4.78 -37.84 21.97
C GLU A 485 5.69 -37.63 23.19
N ASN A 486 5.10 -37.80 24.38
CA ASN A 486 5.77 -37.63 25.67
C ASN A 486 6.30 -36.20 25.95
N GLY A 487 5.73 -35.18 25.29
CA GLY A 487 6.04 -33.78 25.59
C GLY A 487 7.41 -33.32 25.10
N LYS A 488 8.03 -34.05 24.15
CA LYS A 488 9.31 -33.67 23.55
C LYS A 488 9.08 -32.74 22.36
N VAL A 489 9.84 -31.65 22.27
CA VAL A 489 9.88 -30.79 21.08
C VAL A 489 11.14 -31.14 20.28
N ILE A 490 11.01 -31.35 18.97
CA ILE A 490 12.15 -31.60 18.07
C ILE A 490 12.19 -30.55 16.95
N ASN A 491 13.30 -30.52 16.20
CA ASN A 491 13.51 -29.63 15.05
C ASN A 491 13.43 -28.14 15.38
N ARG A 492 13.83 -27.76 16.60
CA ARG A 492 13.96 -26.36 16.99
C ARG A 492 15.06 -25.71 16.16
N VAL A 493 14.81 -24.47 15.75
CA VAL A 493 15.79 -23.62 15.08
C VAL A 493 16.15 -22.48 16.02
N GLU A 494 17.40 -22.04 15.97
CA GLU A 494 17.88 -20.92 16.76
C GLU A 494 18.85 -20.10 15.92
N MET A 495 18.67 -18.78 15.93
CA MET A 495 19.60 -17.87 15.26
C MET A 495 20.83 -17.63 16.15
N GLY A 496 21.98 -17.43 15.52
CA GLY A 496 23.20 -16.98 16.19
C GLY A 496 23.60 -15.57 15.75
N LEU A 497 24.58 -14.97 16.42
CA LEU A 497 25.11 -13.65 16.06
C LEU A 497 25.67 -13.59 14.62
N ASP A 498 26.15 -14.72 14.10
CA ASP A 498 26.63 -14.90 12.73
C ASP A 498 25.51 -15.11 11.69
N THR A 499 24.26 -15.16 12.15
CA THR A 499 23.09 -15.23 11.27
C THR A 499 22.89 -13.88 10.60
N LYS A 500 22.60 -13.92 9.30
CA LYS A 500 22.31 -12.76 8.49
C LYS A 500 20.82 -12.59 8.30
N ILE A 501 20.32 -11.41 8.62
CA ILE A 501 18.90 -11.05 8.58
C ILE A 501 18.68 -9.79 7.72
N ARG A 502 17.46 -9.65 7.20
CA ARG A 502 16.96 -8.42 6.58
C ARG A 502 15.46 -8.28 6.85
N LEU A 503 14.91 -7.09 6.66
CA LEU A 503 13.46 -6.91 6.64
C LEU A 503 12.82 -7.76 5.52
N LEU A 504 11.65 -8.30 5.80
CA LEU A 504 10.90 -9.13 4.85
C LEU A 504 10.49 -8.32 3.60
N ARG A 505 9.97 -7.10 3.82
CA ARG A 505 9.66 -6.10 2.78
C ARG A 505 10.22 -4.74 3.22
N LYS A 506 10.45 -3.83 2.28
CA LYS A 506 10.96 -2.48 2.57
C LYS A 506 10.07 -1.73 3.55
N ASN A 507 8.76 -1.78 3.33
CA ASN A 507 7.78 -1.01 4.11
C ASN A 507 7.06 -1.87 5.16
N ILE A 508 7.55 -3.08 5.48
CA ILE A 508 6.87 -4.06 6.34
C ILE A 508 6.55 -3.55 7.75
N LEU A 509 7.32 -2.56 8.20
CA LEU A 509 7.18 -1.93 9.49
C LEU A 509 7.43 -0.42 9.40
N ARG A 510 6.94 0.32 10.39
CA ARG A 510 7.20 1.74 10.61
C ARG A 510 7.52 2.01 12.07
N LEU A 511 8.65 2.65 12.32
CA LEU A 511 8.99 3.21 13.62
C LEU A 511 8.22 4.51 13.82
N VAL A 512 7.60 4.69 14.98
CA VAL A 512 6.85 5.90 15.33
C VAL A 512 7.16 6.25 16.79
N SER A 513 7.59 7.49 17.01
CA SER A 513 7.75 8.03 18.36
C SER A 513 6.42 8.60 18.86
N GLU A 514 5.87 8.00 19.92
CA GLU A 514 4.70 8.51 20.65
C GLU A 514 5.12 8.75 22.11
N GLU A 515 4.30 8.38 23.10
CA GLU A 515 4.74 8.30 24.51
C GLU A 515 5.93 7.35 24.69
N THR A 516 5.98 6.31 23.85
CA THR A 516 7.08 5.35 23.71
C THR A 516 7.33 5.04 22.24
N ILE A 517 8.47 4.44 21.93
CA ILE A 517 8.79 4.04 20.55
C ILE A 517 8.02 2.76 20.21
N LYS A 518 7.21 2.84 19.15
CA LYS A 518 6.43 1.71 18.64
C LYS A 518 6.83 1.36 17.23
N ILE A 519 6.82 0.06 16.96
CA ILE A 519 6.96 -0.52 15.62
C ILE A 519 5.57 -0.97 15.21
N TYR A 520 4.97 -0.29 14.23
CA TYR A 520 3.73 -0.69 13.58
C TYR A 520 4.05 -1.56 12.36
N PHE A 521 3.27 -2.60 12.09
CA PHE A 521 3.55 -3.54 11.00
C PHE A 521 2.27 -4.16 10.42
N TYR A 522 2.32 -4.60 9.17
CA TYR A 522 1.14 -5.08 8.43
C TYR A 522 1.10 -6.59 8.13
N ASN A 523 2.13 -7.37 8.51
CA ASN A 523 2.19 -8.80 8.14
C ASN A 523 1.10 -9.66 8.81
N GLU A 524 0.57 -9.20 9.94
CA GLU A 524 -0.53 -9.83 10.68
C GLU A 524 -1.92 -9.31 10.27
N ASN A 525 -1.98 -8.43 9.26
CA ASN A 525 -3.26 -7.90 8.78
C ASN A 525 -4.11 -9.00 8.15
N SER A 526 -5.43 -8.87 8.28
CA SER A 526 -6.40 -9.71 7.58
C SER A 526 -6.48 -9.35 6.10
N LEU A 527 -6.94 -10.29 5.27
CA LEU A 527 -7.35 -9.98 3.89
C LEU A 527 -8.66 -9.17 3.85
N GLU A 528 -9.47 -9.25 4.91
CA GLU A 528 -10.57 -8.32 5.12
C GLU A 528 -9.98 -6.99 5.60
N TYR A 529 -10.28 -5.90 4.88
CA TYR A 529 -9.77 -4.58 5.20
C TYR A 529 -10.15 -4.17 6.64
N HIS A 530 -9.13 -3.88 7.46
CA HIS A 530 -9.28 -3.61 8.91
C HIS A 530 -9.99 -4.75 9.67
N GLY A 531 -9.90 -5.99 9.18
CA GLY A 531 -10.45 -7.16 9.88
C GLY A 531 -9.74 -7.46 11.20
N ASN A 532 -8.50 -6.99 11.33
CA ASN A 532 -7.73 -6.99 12.58
C ASN A 532 -7.48 -5.54 13.03
N GLU A 533 -7.27 -5.37 14.34
CA GLU A 533 -6.77 -4.11 14.90
C GLU A 533 -5.34 -3.82 14.41
N LEU A 534 -4.94 -2.54 14.46
CA LEU A 534 -3.59 -2.12 14.08
C LEU A 534 -2.54 -2.80 14.97
N SER A 535 -1.69 -3.61 14.35
CA SER A 535 -0.66 -4.38 15.05
C SER A 535 0.57 -3.51 15.33
N PHE A 536 1.09 -3.62 16.56
CA PHE A 536 2.31 -2.94 16.96
C PHE A 536 3.07 -3.73 18.02
N MET A 537 4.34 -3.38 18.19
CA MET A 537 5.12 -3.75 19.36
C MET A 537 5.83 -2.51 19.90
N GLU A 538 5.93 -2.43 21.22
CA GLU A 538 6.66 -1.39 21.92
C GLU A 538 8.10 -1.83 22.14
N ILE A 539 9.04 -0.90 21.96
CA ILE A 539 10.46 -1.12 22.20
C ILE A 539 11.03 0.00 23.07
N SER A 540 12.06 -0.30 23.86
CA SER A 540 12.85 0.74 24.50
C SER A 540 13.68 1.50 23.47
N GLU A 541 14.02 2.74 23.79
CA GLU A 541 14.78 3.64 22.89
C GLU A 541 16.14 3.06 22.49
N GLU A 542 16.74 2.23 23.34
CA GLU A 542 18.02 1.56 23.08
C GLU A 542 17.98 0.57 21.90
N PHE A 543 16.80 0.05 21.54
CA PHE A 543 16.64 -0.86 20.39
C PHE A 543 16.36 -0.13 19.07
N ALA A 544 16.03 1.17 19.09
CA ALA A 544 15.69 1.91 17.89
C ALA A 544 16.81 1.89 16.82
N PRO A 545 18.11 2.06 17.16
CA PRO A 545 19.17 2.07 16.15
C PRO A 545 19.35 0.72 15.44
N ALA A 546 19.02 -0.43 16.07
CA ALA A 546 18.97 -1.72 15.39
C ALA A 546 17.90 -1.76 14.28
N ILE A 547 16.73 -1.19 14.55
CA ILE A 547 15.64 -1.13 13.58
C ILE A 547 16.02 -0.19 12.44
N GLU A 548 16.61 0.96 12.74
CA GLU A 548 17.15 1.89 11.74
C GLU A 548 18.21 1.24 10.86
N THR A 549 19.11 0.44 11.44
CA THR A 549 20.11 -0.36 10.71
C THR A 549 19.42 -1.26 9.68
N LEU A 550 18.36 -1.98 10.07
CA LEU A 550 17.63 -2.88 9.17
C LEU A 550 16.83 -2.14 8.08
N ILE A 551 16.21 -1.00 8.43
CA ILE A 551 15.47 -0.16 7.48
C ILE A 551 16.42 0.41 6.42
N THR A 552 17.56 0.95 6.84
CA THR A 552 18.52 1.62 5.94
C THR A 552 19.36 0.65 5.13
N ALA A 553 19.61 -0.57 5.64
CA ALA A 553 20.35 -1.60 4.92
C ALA A 553 19.50 -2.33 3.88
N TYR A 554 18.17 -2.32 3.97
CA TYR A 554 17.31 -3.03 3.03
C TYR A 554 17.62 -2.65 1.55
N PRO A 555 17.77 -3.61 0.62
CA PRO A 555 17.43 -5.04 0.72
C PRO A 555 18.57 -5.95 1.20
N GLU A 556 19.71 -5.39 1.60
CA GLU A 556 20.90 -6.15 1.98
C GLU A 556 20.71 -6.88 3.31
N TYR A 557 21.41 -8.01 3.43
CA TYR A 557 21.44 -8.77 4.68
C TYR A 557 22.54 -8.24 5.61
N VAL A 558 22.18 -8.09 6.87
CA VAL A 558 23.08 -7.64 7.95
C VAL A 558 23.27 -8.79 8.93
N PHE A 559 24.50 -9.01 9.40
CA PHE A 559 24.74 -9.95 10.50
C PHE A 559 24.09 -9.44 11.78
N ILE A 560 23.49 -10.32 12.59
CA ILE A 560 22.93 -9.92 13.89
C ILE A 560 24.01 -9.26 14.77
N GLU A 561 25.27 -9.72 14.70
CA GLU A 561 26.40 -9.12 15.41
C GLU A 561 26.64 -7.63 15.06
N ASN A 562 26.18 -7.17 13.89
CA ASN A 562 26.38 -5.81 13.38
C ASN A 562 25.16 -4.90 13.60
N LEU A 563 24.11 -5.36 14.29
CA LEU A 563 23.03 -4.47 14.71
C LEU A 563 23.58 -3.41 15.68
N ASP A 564 23.13 -2.16 15.50
CA ASP A 564 23.61 -1.02 16.29
C ASP A 564 22.99 -1.01 17.70
N VAL A 565 23.40 -1.96 18.51
CA VAL A 565 23.05 -2.07 19.94
C VAL A 565 24.31 -2.52 20.69
N PRO A 566 24.61 -2.02 21.89
CA PRO A 566 25.88 -2.32 22.55
C PRO A 566 26.10 -3.79 22.92
N ASN A 567 25.05 -4.47 23.39
CA ASN A 567 25.14 -5.81 23.97
C ASN A 567 24.70 -6.90 22.97
N ASN A 568 25.38 -8.05 22.98
CA ASN A 568 25.03 -9.19 22.14
C ASN A 568 23.69 -9.83 22.52
N ASP A 569 23.33 -9.87 23.80
CA ASP A 569 22.04 -10.41 24.22
C ASP A 569 20.89 -9.54 23.69
N ASP A 570 21.05 -8.21 23.73
CA ASP A 570 20.08 -7.24 23.21
C ASP A 570 19.92 -7.38 21.68
N LYS A 571 21.03 -7.59 20.95
CA LYS A 571 20.99 -7.88 19.49
C LYS A 571 20.20 -9.14 19.18
N MET A 572 20.41 -10.20 19.97
CA MET A 572 19.65 -11.45 19.83
C MET A 572 18.18 -11.26 20.18
N GLN A 573 17.88 -10.52 21.25
CA GLN A 573 16.53 -10.25 21.71
C GLN A 573 15.71 -9.50 20.65
N ILE A 574 16.27 -8.42 20.07
CA ILE A 574 15.54 -7.66 19.04
C ILE A 574 15.37 -8.47 17.76
N ALA A 575 16.39 -9.23 17.35
CA ALA A 575 16.29 -10.11 16.19
C ALA A 575 15.22 -11.19 16.39
N ASP A 576 15.16 -11.82 17.55
CA ASP A 576 14.14 -12.83 17.89
C ASP A 576 12.73 -12.23 17.95
N ALA A 577 12.58 -11.02 18.51
CA ALA A 577 11.30 -10.32 18.57
C ALA A 577 10.72 -9.99 17.19
N LEU A 578 11.59 -9.59 16.24
CA LEU A 578 11.23 -9.35 14.84
C LEU A 578 10.97 -10.65 14.08
N TRP A 579 11.78 -11.69 14.33
CA TRP A 579 11.64 -13.00 13.71
C TRP A 579 10.32 -13.65 14.10
N SER A 580 10.00 -13.67 15.40
CA SER A 580 8.78 -14.27 15.95
C SER A 580 7.50 -13.64 15.38
N ARG A 581 7.59 -12.37 14.95
CA ARG A 581 6.51 -11.65 14.27
C ARG A 581 6.57 -11.76 12.75
N GLY A 582 7.53 -12.48 12.17
CA GLY A 582 7.67 -12.62 10.71
C GLY A 582 8.03 -11.32 9.99
N LEU A 583 8.70 -10.37 10.66
CA LEU A 583 9.09 -9.07 10.10
C LEU A 583 10.45 -9.12 9.40
N ILE A 584 11.27 -10.11 9.74
CA ILE A 584 12.59 -10.35 9.14
C ILE A 584 12.67 -11.74 8.53
N MET A 585 13.65 -11.92 7.65
CA MET A 585 14.02 -13.21 7.09
C MET A 585 15.53 -13.40 7.09
N THR A 586 15.97 -14.66 7.07
CA THR A 586 17.39 -15.04 7.06
C THR A 586 17.90 -15.29 5.64
N GLU A 587 19.22 -15.15 5.41
CA GLU A 587 19.83 -15.40 4.08
C GLU A 587 19.62 -16.86 3.62
N TYR A 588 19.59 -17.79 4.57
CA TYR A 588 19.34 -19.21 4.36
C TYR A 588 18.43 -19.75 5.47
N PRO A 589 17.73 -20.88 5.25
CA PRO A 589 16.94 -21.53 6.31
C PRO A 589 17.82 -21.81 7.53
N VAL A 590 17.32 -21.46 8.73
CA VAL A 590 18.04 -21.64 9.99
C VAL A 590 18.25 -23.13 10.24
N ASP A 591 19.44 -23.50 10.75
CA ASP A 591 19.76 -24.89 11.03
C ASP A 591 19.02 -25.39 12.28
N ILE A 592 18.66 -26.68 12.24
CA ILE A 592 18.04 -27.35 13.36
C ILE A 592 19.10 -27.56 14.44
N VAL A 593 18.81 -27.06 15.63
CA VAL A 593 19.60 -27.35 16.82
C VAL A 593 19.34 -28.80 17.20
N SER A 594 20.40 -29.62 17.24
CA SER A 594 20.31 -30.98 17.78
C SER A 594 20.24 -30.90 19.30
N ASP A 595 19.20 -31.49 19.89
CA ASP A 595 19.10 -31.73 21.33
C ASP A 595 20.32 -32.47 21.89
#